data_AF-A0A0A6X780-F1
#
_entry.id   AF-A0A0A6X780-F1
#
_cell.length_a   1.000
_cell.length_b   1.000
_cell.length_c   1.000
_cell.angle_alpha   90.00
_cell.angle_beta   90.00
_cell.angle_gamma   90.00
#
_symmetry.space_group_name_H-M   'P 1'
#
loop_
_entity.id
_entity.type
_entity.pdbx_description
1 polymer ?
#
loop_
_entity_poly.entity_id
_entity_poly.type
_entity_poly.pdbx_seq_one_letter_code
_entity_poly.pdbx_strand_id
1 'polypeptide(L)' 'MMIAQTDDPIRDVAEQVADSLSHRGYAFVEDDKVEPLAATLRAFLQAAGIPLNVAGEAEPVGSAAI' A
#
# COMPACT_ATOMS: atom_id res chain seq x y z
N MET A 1 -6.91 19.11 17.54
CA MET A 1 -6.98 19.09 16.07
C MET A 1 -6.62 17.67 15.65
N MET A 2 -7.62 16.81 15.45
CA MET A 2 -7.40 15.42 15.03
C MET A 2 -7.26 15.42 13.51
N ILE A 3 -6.04 15.26 13.03
CA ILE A 3 -5.79 14.87 11.64
C ILE A 3 -6.26 13.42 11.51
N ALA A 4 -7.24 13.18 10.64
CA ALA A 4 -7.63 11.83 10.26
C ALA A 4 -6.35 11.11 9.81
N GLN A 5 -5.95 10.06 10.53
CA GLN A 5 -5.00 9.11 9.99
C GLN A 5 -5.70 8.48 8.80
N THR A 6 -5.38 8.95 7.60
CA THR A 6 -5.75 8.25 6.39
C THR A 6 -5.02 6.92 6.48
N ASP A 7 -5.69 5.87 6.95
CA ASP A 7 -5.22 4.49 6.90
C ASP A 7 -4.80 4.20 5.48
N ASP A 8 -3.49 4.24 5.22
CA ASP A 8 -2.96 3.96 3.90
C ASP A 8 -2.80 2.44 3.78
N PRO A 9 -3.64 1.75 2.98
CA PRO A 9 -3.66 0.30 2.97
C PRO A 9 -2.32 -0.30 2.54
N ILE A 10 -1.51 0.44 1.77
CA ILE A 10 -0.20 -0.06 1.33
C ILE A 10 0.86 0.00 2.43
N ARG A 11 0.65 0.82 3.47
CA ARG A 11 1.48 0.78 4.67
C ARG A 11 1.26 -0.52 5.43
N ASP A 12 -0.01 -0.90 5.65
CA ASP A 12 -0.34 -2.18 6.30
C ASP A 12 0.23 -3.37 5.53
N VAL A 13 0.20 -3.32 4.19
CA VAL A 13 0.84 -4.33 3.35
C VAL A 13 2.35 -4.32 3.53
N ALA A 14 2.99 -3.15 3.61
CA ALA A 14 4.42 -3.04 3.85
C ALA A 14 4.83 -3.64 5.21
N GLU A 15 4.03 -3.41 6.26
CA GLU A 15 4.23 -4.03 7.59
C GLU A 15 4.15 -5.57 7.50
N GLN A 16 3.16 -6.12 6.79
CA GLN A 16 3.05 -7.57 6.59
C GLN A 16 4.21 -8.17 5.79
N VAL A 17 4.73 -7.42 4.81
CA VAL A 17 5.92 -7.82 4.06
C VAL A 17 7.16 -7.81 4.96
N ALA A 18 7.35 -6.76 5.76
CA ALA A 18 8.43 -6.66 6.74
C ALA A 18 8.43 -7.82 7.74
N ASP A 19 7.24 -8.16 8.27
CA ASP A 19 7.04 -9.32 9.14
C ASP A 19 7.40 -10.62 8.43
N SER A 20 6.92 -10.81 7.19
CA SER A 20 7.19 -12.01 6.41
C SER A 20 8.68 -12.22 6.12
N LEU A 21 9.41 -11.14 5.84
CA LEU A 21 10.86 -11.16 5.62
C LEU A 21 11.59 -11.59 6.89
N SER A 22 11.17 -11.04 8.04
CA SER A 22 11.77 -11.32 9.35
C SER A 22 11.50 -12.76 9.79
N HIS A 23 10.25 -13.21 9.66
CA HIS A 23 9.80 -14.54 10.08
C HIS A 23 10.48 -15.67 9.31
N ARG A 24 10.86 -15.41 8.05
CA ARG A 24 11.59 -16.37 7.20
C ARG A 24 13.11 -16.24 7.29
N GLY A 25 13.62 -15.34 8.14
CA GLY A 25 15.05 -15.10 8.29
C GLY A 25 15.71 -14.50 7.05
N TYR A 26 14.93 -13.87 6.16
CA TYR A 26 15.45 -13.25 4.94
C TYR A 26 16.07 -11.88 5.24
N ALA A 27 15.36 -11.03 5.97
CA ALA A 27 15.83 -9.72 6.42
C ALA A 27 15.00 -9.25 7.62
N PHE A 28 15.63 -8.54 8.55
CA PHE A 28 14.92 -7.80 9.59
C PHE A 28 14.68 -6.37 9.10
N VAL A 29 13.42 -5.95 9.10
CA VAL A 29 13.01 -4.62 8.63
C VAL A 29 12.58 -3.81 9.85
N GLU A 30 13.31 -2.75 10.15
CA GLU A 30 12.98 -1.82 11.22
C GLU A 30 11.76 -0.95 10.87
N ASP A 31 11.06 -0.44 11.89
CA ASP A 31 9.84 0.38 11.73
C ASP A 31 10.07 1.62 10.85
N ASP A 32 11.26 2.23 10.94
CA ASP A 32 11.64 3.38 10.11
C ASP A 32 11.82 3.03 8.62
N LYS A 33 11.90 1.74 8.27
CA LYS A 33 11.99 1.24 6.90
C LYS A 33 10.65 0.85 6.29
N VAL A 34 9.58 0.79 7.09
CA VAL A 34 8.23 0.44 6.61
C VAL A 34 7.73 1.46 5.59
N GLU A 35 7.92 2.76 5.84
CA GLU A 35 7.45 3.80 4.91
C GLU A 35 8.22 3.78 3.56
N PRO A 36 9.57 3.69 3.53
CA PRO A 36 10.32 3.41 2.30
C PRO A 36 9.90 2.12 1.57
N LEU A 37 9.55 1.07 2.31
CA LEU A 37 9.06 -0.18 1.74
C LEU A 37 7.70 0.02 1.07
N ALA A 38 6.77 0.72 1.72
CA ALA A 38 5.47 1.08 1.13
C ALA A 38 5.64 1.90 -0.15
N ALA A 39 6.54 2.89 -0.16
CA ALA A 39 6.88 3.66 -1.37
C ALA A 39 7.43 2.77 -2.50
N THR A 40 8.26 1.79 -2.15
CA THR A 40 8.82 0.82 -3.11
C THR A 40 7.72 -0.08 -3.69
N LEU A 41 6.80 -0.57 -2.87
CA LEU A 41 5.65 -1.36 -3.31
C LEU A 41 4.74 -0.55 -4.26
N ARG A 42 4.47 0.72 -3.94
CA ARG A 42 3.72 1.63 -4.84
C ARG A 42 4.40 1.76 -6.20
N ALA A 43 5.70 2.04 -6.21
CA ALA A 43 6.48 2.21 -7.43
C ALA A 43 6.51 0.92 -8.28
N PHE A 44 6.63 -0.25 -7.63
CA PHE A 44 6.56 -1.54 -8.29
C PHE A 44 5.21 -1.75 -8.99
N LEU A 45 4.10 -1.52 -8.28
CA LEU A 45 2.76 -1.71 -8.82
C LEU A 45 2.49 -0.77 -10.01
N GLN A 46 2.91 0.49 -9.89
CA GLN A 46 2.82 1.46 -10.98
C GLN A 46 3.64 1.03 -12.20
N ALA A 47 4.89 0.58 -12.00
CA ALA A 47 5.74 0.10 -13.08
C ALA A 47 5.20 -1.17 -13.75
N ALA A 48 4.52 -2.03 -12.98
CA ALA A 48 3.87 -3.24 -13.47
C ALA A 48 2.51 -2.96 -14.16
N GLY A 49 2.02 -1.70 -14.15
CA GLY A 49 0.72 -1.35 -14.68
C GLY A 49 -0.46 -1.89 -13.86
N ILE A 50 -0.22 -2.23 -12.58
CA ILE A 50 -1.25 -2.72 -11.67
C ILE A 50 -1.91 -1.49 -11.01
N PRO A 51 -3.23 -1.29 -11.19
CA PRO A 51 -3.92 -0.15 -10.60
C PRO A 51 -3.93 -0.25 -9.07
N LEU A 52 -3.69 0.89 -8.41
CA LEU A 52 -3.82 1.03 -6.97
C LEU A 52 -5.24 1.49 -6.63
N ASN A 53 -5.95 0.72 -5.83
CA ASN A 53 -7.21 1.17 -5.23
C ASN A 53 -6.90 2.14 -4.10
N VAL A 54 -6.67 3.41 -4.45
CA VAL A 54 -6.64 4.50 -3.48
C VAL A 54 -8.07 4.72 -3.00
N ALA A 55 -8.34 4.37 -1.74
CA ALA A 55 -9.64 4.62 -1.12
C ALA A 55 -9.95 6.13 -1.17
N GLY A 56 -10.74 6.54 -2.16
CA GLY A 56 -11.00 7.94 -2.51
C GLY A 56 -11.43 8.15 -3.95
N GLU A 57 -11.02 7.28 -4.87
CA GLU A 57 -11.63 7.19 -6.20
C GLU A 57 -12.87 6.32 -6.10
N ALA A 58 -14.00 6.96 -5.76
CA ALA A 58 -15.30 6.39 -6.03
C ALA A 58 -15.34 6.04 -7.52
N GLU A 59 -15.46 4.75 -7.82
CA GLU A 59 -15.75 4.30 -9.17
C GLU A 59 -16.93 5.12 -9.73
N PRO A 60 -16.84 5.72 -10.93
CA PRO A 60 -18.02 6.26 -11.58
C PRO A 60 -18.95 5.07 -11.84
N VAL A 61 -19.95 4.93 -10.97
CA VAL A 61 -21.04 3.97 -11.10
C VAL A 61 -21.54 4.05 -12.53
N GLY A 62 -21.46 2.91 -13.22
CA GLY A 62 -21.56 2.75 -14.66
C GLY A 62 -22.44 3.77 -15.40
N SER A 63 -21.86 4.34 -16.45
CA SER A 63 -22.63 4.80 -17.62
C SER A 63 -23.36 3.59 -18.21
N ALA A 64 -24.53 3.28 -17.65
CA ALA A 64 -25.51 2.45 -18.32
C ALA A 64 -26.20 3.33 -19.36
N ALA A 65 -25.59 3.40 -20.54
CA ALA A 65 -26.30 3.72 -21.76
C ALA A 65 -27.25 2.56 -22.08
N ILE A 66 -28.54 2.69 -21.75
CA ILE A 66 -29.67 2.19 -22.54
C ILE A 66 -30.87 3.13 -22.32
#